data_AF-A0AAI9T8R6-F1
#
_entry.id   AF-A0AAI9T8R6-F1
#
_cell.length_a   1.000
_cell.length_b   1.000
_cell.length_c   1.000
_cell.angle_alpha   90.00
_cell.angle_beta   90.00
_cell.angle_gamma   90.00
#
_symmetry.space_group_name_H-M   'P 1'
#
loop_
_entity.id
_entity.type
_entity.pdbx_description
1 polymer ?
#
loop_
_entity_poly.entity_id
_entity_poly.type
_entity_poly.pdbx_seq_one_letter_code
_entity_poly.pdbx_strand_id
1 'polypeptide(L)'
;MAIFFKWAREDLTSGKKISPGSPVSKRNFEEIVNGFLSVISYQAPKSLLDVGLKARVQEALESHGASRDLIAQVDRCINAAVNVACYTYPFAWREAQDAIAIFTSYVDPIDDFVGDIITELENYVSEVTLW
;
A
#
# COMPACT_ATOMS: atom_id res chain seq x y z
N MET A 1 3.14 10.63 -23.07
CA MET A 1 2.47 9.38 -23.49
C MET A 1 1.48 9.05 -22.38
N ALA A 2 0.18 9.26 -22.60
CA ALA A 2 -0.83 9.04 -21.56
C ALA A 2 -0.95 7.54 -21.26
N ILE A 3 -1.01 7.19 -19.97
CA ILE A 3 -1.14 5.79 -19.54
C ILE A 3 -2.61 5.52 -19.28
N PHE A 4 -3.17 4.56 -20.01
CA PHE A 4 -4.46 3.98 -19.70
C PHE A 4 -4.24 2.72 -18.86
N PHE A 5 -4.94 2.62 -17.73
CA PHE A 5 -4.97 1.38 -16.97
C PHE A 5 -5.71 0.34 -17.81
N LYS A 6 -4.99 -0.70 -18.26
CA LYS A 6 -5.54 -1.81 -19.03
C LYS A 6 -5.05 -3.11 -18.43
N TRP A 7 -5.95 -3.87 -17.83
CA TRP A 7 -5.63 -5.21 -17.32
C TRP A 7 -5.23 -6.14 -18.47
N ALA A 8 -4.38 -7.14 -18.18
CA ALA A 8 -3.97 -8.15 -19.15
C ALA A 8 -5.20 -8.74 -19.85
N ARG A 9 -5.16 -8.74 -21.20
CA ARG A 9 -6.32 -9.09 -22.05
C ARG A 9 -6.72 -10.55 -21.83
N GLU A 10 -7.90 -10.75 -21.26
CA GLU A 10 -8.79 -11.85 -21.65
C GLU A 10 -10.18 -11.27 -21.91
N ASP A 11 -10.61 -11.44 -23.15
CA ASP A 11 -11.89 -11.16 -23.82
C ASP A 11 -12.65 -9.84 -23.57
N LEU A 12 -12.82 -9.09 -24.66
CA LEU A 12 -13.50 -7.79 -24.78
C LEU A 12 -15.05 -7.87 -24.81
N THR A 13 -15.65 -9.03 -24.54
CA THR A 13 -17.09 -9.27 -24.76
C THR A 13 -17.89 -9.61 -23.50
N SER A 14 -17.27 -9.69 -22.33
CA SER A 14 -17.96 -10.06 -21.10
C SER A 14 -18.20 -8.83 -20.22
N GLY A 15 -19.46 -8.58 -19.84
CA GLY A 15 -19.85 -7.71 -18.72
C GLY A 15 -19.40 -8.28 -17.37
N LYS A 16 -18.13 -8.68 -17.28
CA LYS A 16 -17.52 -9.36 -16.15
C LYS A 16 -17.55 -8.39 -14.97
N LYS A 17 -18.24 -8.80 -13.92
CA LYS A 17 -18.24 -8.10 -12.63
C LYS A 17 -16.83 -8.14 -12.05
N ILE A 18 -16.48 -7.14 -11.25
CA ILE A 18 -15.16 -7.05 -10.61
C ILE A 18 -14.94 -8.24 -9.66
N SER A 19 -16.03 -8.70 -9.03
CA SER A 19 -16.08 -9.90 -8.19
C SER A 19 -17.47 -10.53 -8.28
N PRO A 20 -17.62 -11.83 -7.91
CA PRO A 20 -18.94 -12.46 -7.82
C PRO A 20 -19.88 -11.64 -6.93
N GLY A 21 -21.10 -11.36 -7.42
CA GLY A 21 -22.09 -10.55 -6.69
C GLY A 21 -21.94 -9.03 -6.81
N SER A 22 -20.82 -8.50 -7.31
CA SER A 22 -20.61 -7.04 -7.42
C SER A 22 -21.65 -6.39 -8.34
N PRO A 23 -22.21 -5.22 -7.96
CA PRO A 23 -23.06 -4.44 -8.87
C PRO A 23 -22.23 -3.70 -9.94
N VAL A 24 -20.91 -3.65 -9.79
CA VAL A 24 -20.01 -2.87 -10.64
C VAL A 24 -19.39 -3.77 -11.71
N SER A 25 -19.53 -3.35 -12.97
CA SER A 25 -18.84 -4.00 -14.09
C SER A 25 -17.37 -3.56 -14.13
N LYS A 26 -16.47 -4.45 -14.57
CA LYS A 26 -15.05 -4.13 -14.77
C LYS A 26 -14.87 -2.90 -15.68
N ARG A 27 -15.67 -2.81 -16.74
CA ARG A 27 -15.65 -1.71 -17.69
C ARG A 27 -15.98 -0.36 -17.03
N ASN A 28 -17.04 -0.31 -16.23
CA ASN A 28 -17.44 0.93 -15.55
C ASN A 28 -16.32 1.41 -14.61
N PHE A 29 -15.67 0.47 -13.92
CA PHE A 29 -14.54 0.80 -13.06
C PHE A 29 -13.31 1.29 -13.84
N GLU A 30 -12.97 0.64 -14.96
CA GLU A 30 -11.89 1.11 -15.84
C GLU A 30 -12.19 2.52 -16.39
N GLU A 31 -13.44 2.82 -16.76
CA GLU A 31 -13.85 4.15 -17.23
C GLU A 31 -13.70 5.20 -16.12
N ILE A 32 -14.07 4.88 -14.87
CA ILE A 32 -13.89 5.77 -13.70
C ILE A 32 -12.39 6.04 -13.46
N VAL A 33 -11.57 4.99 -13.38
CA VAL A 33 -10.13 5.11 -13.12
C VAL A 33 -9.45 5.90 -14.24
N ASN A 34 -9.72 5.57 -15.51
CA ASN A 34 -9.13 6.30 -16.63
C ASN A 34 -9.60 7.75 -16.70
N GLY A 35 -10.86 8.02 -16.36
CA GLY A 35 -11.38 9.38 -16.22
C GLY A 35 -10.62 10.19 -15.17
N PHE A 36 -10.42 9.61 -13.98
CA PHE A 36 -9.64 10.23 -12.91
C PHE A 36 -8.18 10.50 -13.33
N LEU A 37 -7.50 9.50 -13.88
CA LEU A 37 -6.11 9.64 -14.34
C LEU A 37 -5.96 10.70 -15.44
N SER A 38 -6.95 10.80 -16.33
CA SER A 38 -6.98 11.87 -17.34
C SER A 38 -7.16 13.25 -16.72
N VAL A 39 -8.04 13.41 -15.72
CA VAL A 39 -8.28 14.70 -15.03
C VAL A 39 -7.01 15.22 -14.37
N ILE A 40 -6.26 14.34 -13.70
CA ILE A 40 -5.00 14.73 -13.04
C ILE A 40 -3.81 14.75 -14.01
N SER A 41 -4.03 14.54 -15.31
CA SER A 41 -2.98 14.44 -16.33
C SER A 41 -1.87 13.46 -15.94
N TYR A 42 -2.25 12.33 -15.33
CA TYR A 42 -1.32 11.38 -14.75
C TYR A 42 -0.26 10.95 -15.76
N GLN A 43 1.00 11.04 -15.35
CA GLN A 43 2.12 10.39 -16.00
C GLN A 43 2.73 9.45 -14.97
N ALA A 44 3.00 8.20 -15.35
CA ALA A 44 3.74 7.33 -14.44
C ALA A 44 5.10 7.97 -14.15
N PRO A 45 5.45 8.13 -12.87
CA PRO A 45 6.76 8.65 -12.52
C PRO A 45 7.83 7.72 -13.07
N LYS A 46 8.89 8.32 -13.64
CA LYS A 46 10.14 7.61 -13.91
C LYS A 46 10.89 7.47 -12.59
N SER A 47 10.35 6.70 -11.64
CA SER A 47 10.99 6.55 -10.34
C SER A 47 12.30 5.76 -10.49
N LEU A 48 13.36 6.26 -9.88
CA LEU A 48 14.45 5.40 -9.43
C LEU A 48 13.91 4.67 -8.21
N LEU A 49 13.55 3.40 -8.38
CA LEU A 49 13.29 2.53 -7.25
C LEU A 49 14.56 2.47 -6.40
N ASP A 50 14.49 2.96 -5.16
CA ASP A 50 15.52 2.70 -4.16
C ASP A 50 15.45 1.22 -3.79
N VAL A 51 16.29 0.42 -4.47
CA VAL A 51 16.35 -1.03 -4.29
C VAL A 51 16.73 -1.41 -2.85
N GLY A 52 17.36 -0.50 -2.09
CA GLY A 52 17.75 -0.72 -0.71
C GLY A 52 16.70 -0.30 0.33
N LEU A 53 15.61 0.37 -0.07
CA LEU A 53 14.60 0.90 0.86
C LEU A 53 13.96 -0.22 1.68
N LYS A 54 13.62 -1.35 1.04
CA LYS A 54 13.05 -2.51 1.74
C LYS A 54 13.95 -3.02 2.87
N ALA A 55 15.25 -3.19 2.59
CA ALA A 55 16.19 -3.69 3.59
C ALA A 55 16.29 -2.73 4.78
N ARG A 56 16.36 -1.42 4.53
CA ARG A 56 16.40 -0.40 5.59
C ARG A 56 15.12 -0.39 6.44
N VAL A 57 13.97 -0.59 5.82
CA VAL A 57 12.70 -0.72 6.54
C VAL A 57 12.73 -1.95 7.45
N GLN A 58 13.16 -3.11 6.95
CA GLN A 58 13.27 -4.33 7.75
C GLN A 58 14.26 -4.16 8.92
N GLU A 59 15.43 -3.57 8.67
CA GLU A 59 16.42 -3.24 9.71
C GLU A 59 15.85 -2.29 10.77
N ALA A 60 15.09 -1.28 10.35
CA ALA A 60 14.44 -0.35 11.25
C ALA A 60 13.40 -1.06 12.13
N LEU A 61 12.55 -1.91 11.54
CA LEU A 61 11.56 -2.70 12.27
C LEU A 61 12.23 -3.64 13.30
N GLU A 62 13.30 -4.34 12.90
CA GLU A 62 14.09 -5.16 13.84
C GLU A 62 14.64 -4.31 15.00
N SER A 63 15.21 -3.14 14.69
CA SER A 63 15.77 -2.23 15.70
C SER A 63 14.73 -1.66 16.67
N HIS A 64 13.48 -1.54 16.23
CA HIS A 64 12.33 -1.13 17.03
C HIS A 64 11.68 -2.30 17.80
N GLY A 65 12.25 -3.50 17.71
CA GLY A 65 11.84 -4.66 18.51
C GLY A 65 10.92 -5.65 17.80
N ALA A 66 10.64 -5.49 16.50
CA ALA A 66 9.90 -6.50 15.74
C ALA A 66 10.75 -7.76 15.56
N SER A 67 10.15 -8.94 15.76
CA SER A 67 10.83 -10.20 15.50
C SER A 67 10.95 -10.46 14.00
N ARG A 68 11.94 -11.26 13.61
CA ARG A 68 12.11 -11.70 12.21
C ARG A 68 10.89 -12.44 11.67
N ASP A 69 10.24 -13.23 12.52
CA ASP A 69 9.04 -13.97 12.15
C ASP A 69 7.87 -13.03 11.86
N LEU A 70 7.70 -11.99 12.68
CA LEU A 70 6.70 -10.96 12.44
C LEU A 70 7.02 -10.19 11.14
N ILE A 71 8.28 -9.79 10.93
CA ILE A 71 8.71 -9.11 9.71
C ILE A 71 8.43 -9.97 8.47
N ALA A 72 8.69 -11.28 8.55
CA ALA A 72 8.39 -12.21 7.47
C ALA A 72 6.88 -12.36 7.24
N GLN A 73 6.08 -12.39 8.31
CA GLN A 73 4.61 -12.45 8.24
C GLN A 73 4.03 -11.23 7.52
N VAL A 74 4.60 -10.05 7.76
CA VAL A 74 4.11 -8.77 7.20
C VAL A 74 4.86 -8.30 5.95
N ASP A 75 5.67 -9.16 5.32
CA ASP A 75 6.51 -8.78 4.17
C ASP A 75 5.70 -8.15 3.03
N ARG A 76 4.44 -8.59 2.83
CA ARG A 76 3.53 -8.01 1.83
C ARG A 76 3.21 -6.55 2.14
N CYS A 77 2.92 -6.22 3.39
CA CYS A 77 2.66 -4.85 3.85
C CYS A 77 3.93 -4.00 3.71
N ILE A 78 5.11 -4.53 4.06
CA ILE A 78 6.39 -3.84 3.85
C ILE A 78 6.61 -3.52 2.37
N ASN A 79 6.36 -4.46 1.46
CA ASN A 79 6.48 -4.21 0.02
C ASN A 79 5.47 -3.13 -0.45
N ALA A 80 4.26 -3.11 0.09
CA ALA A 80 3.27 -2.08 -0.21
C ALA A 80 3.75 -0.70 0.28
N ALA A 81 4.23 -0.60 1.52
CA ALA A 81 4.78 0.62 2.09
C ALA A 81 5.96 1.18 1.29
N VAL A 82 6.90 0.32 0.87
CA VAL A 82 8.04 0.70 -0.01
C VAL A 82 7.53 1.25 -1.34
N ASN A 83 6.53 0.63 -1.93
CA ASN A 83 5.93 1.10 -3.19
C ASN A 83 5.21 2.44 -2.99
N VAL A 84 4.47 2.63 -1.90
CA VAL A 84 3.83 3.91 -1.57
C VAL A 84 4.88 5.02 -1.46
N ALA A 85 5.96 4.79 -0.70
CA ALA A 85 7.04 5.76 -0.58
C ALA A 85 7.67 6.09 -1.95
N CYS A 86 8.01 5.08 -2.75
CA CYS A 86 8.67 5.28 -4.05
C CYS A 86 7.79 5.96 -5.11
N TYR A 87 6.51 5.58 -5.20
CA TYR A 87 5.63 6.00 -6.29
C TYR A 87 4.79 7.24 -5.96
N THR A 88 4.41 7.42 -4.70
CA THR A 88 3.61 8.57 -4.26
C THR A 88 4.51 9.76 -3.90
N TYR A 89 5.73 9.48 -3.41
CA TYR A 89 6.68 10.52 -3.00
C TYR A 89 8.01 10.43 -3.76
N PRO A 90 8.01 10.38 -5.11
CA PRO A 90 9.22 10.14 -5.90
C PRO A 90 10.24 11.28 -5.83
N PHE A 91 9.83 12.46 -5.38
CA PHE A 91 10.68 13.66 -5.26
C PHE A 91 11.02 14.02 -3.81
N ALA A 92 10.53 13.25 -2.84
CA ALA A 92 10.94 13.43 -1.46
C ALA A 92 12.42 13.06 -1.31
N TRP A 93 13.10 13.70 -0.37
CA TRP A 93 14.45 13.29 0.00
C TRP A 93 14.43 11.86 0.56
N ARG A 94 15.57 11.18 0.50
CA ARG A 94 15.68 9.75 0.87
C ARG A 94 15.19 9.47 2.28
N GLU A 95 15.54 10.33 3.23
CA GLU A 95 15.16 10.21 4.64
C GLU A 95 13.63 10.31 4.85
N ALA A 96 12.91 11.04 3.99
CA ALA A 96 11.45 11.13 4.04
C ALA A 96 10.83 9.88 3.43
N GLN A 97 11.38 9.35 2.35
CA GLN A 97 10.93 8.07 1.81
C GLN A 97 11.14 6.93 2.82
N ASP A 98 12.29 6.92 3.53
CA ASP A 98 12.56 5.98 4.62
C ASP A 98 11.53 6.13 5.74
N ALA A 99 11.29 7.35 6.24
CA ALA A 99 10.31 7.60 7.29
C ALA A 99 8.88 7.21 6.89
N ILE A 100 8.47 7.52 5.66
CA ILE A 100 7.16 7.16 5.12
C ILE A 100 7.03 5.64 5.03
N ALA A 101 8.01 4.95 4.45
CA ALA A 101 7.96 3.50 4.30
C ALA A 101 7.97 2.78 5.66
N ILE A 102 8.75 3.25 6.63
CA ILE A 102 8.77 2.72 7.99
C ILE A 102 7.40 2.93 8.66
N PHE A 103 6.86 4.15 8.62
CA PHE A 103 5.57 4.46 9.22
C PHE A 103 4.44 3.62 8.61
N THR A 104 4.36 3.56 7.28
CA THR A 104 3.34 2.78 6.58
C THR A 104 3.49 1.27 6.86
N SER A 105 4.71 0.78 7.08
CA SER A 105 4.95 -0.63 7.47
C SER A 105 4.46 -0.98 8.88
N TYR A 106 4.13 0.01 9.73
CA TYR A 106 3.41 -0.21 10.97
C TYR A 106 1.90 -0.17 10.78
N VAL A 107 1.42 0.80 10.01
CA VAL A 107 -0.02 1.05 9.84
C VAL A 107 -0.69 -0.04 9.02
N ASP A 108 -0.10 -0.45 7.91
CA ASP A 108 -0.70 -1.44 7.00
C ASP A 108 -0.97 -2.78 7.70
N PRO A 109 -0.01 -3.37 8.46
CA PRO A 109 -0.29 -4.57 9.23
C PRO A 109 -1.38 -4.37 10.29
N ILE A 110 -1.39 -3.23 11.00
CA ILE A 110 -2.42 -2.99 12.01
C ILE A 110 -3.81 -2.97 11.37
N ASP A 111 -3.97 -2.39 10.18
CA ASP A 111 -5.23 -2.40 9.43
C ASP A 111 -5.63 -3.83 9.02
N ASP A 112 -4.68 -4.61 8.49
CA ASP A 112 -4.93 -5.99 8.05
C ASP A 112 -5.23 -6.95 9.21
N PHE A 113 -4.59 -6.76 10.37
CA PHE A 113 -4.72 -7.63 11.55
C PHE A 113 -5.66 -7.07 12.62
N VAL A 114 -6.35 -5.94 12.38
CA VAL A 114 -7.14 -5.26 13.42
C VAL A 114 -8.14 -6.19 14.12
N GLY A 115 -8.74 -7.12 13.37
CA GLY A 115 -9.67 -8.11 13.92
C GLY A 115 -9.02 -9.11 14.89
N ASP A 116 -7.75 -9.43 14.68
CA ASP A 116 -6.98 -10.36 15.51
C ASP A 116 -6.41 -9.70 16.76
N ILE A 117 -6.21 -8.38 16.75
CA ILE A 117 -5.56 -7.62 17.84
C ILE A 117 -6.49 -6.61 18.52
N ILE A 118 -7.79 -6.65 18.25
CA ILE A 118 -8.73 -5.62 18.71
C ILE A 118 -8.75 -5.48 20.24
N THR A 119 -8.64 -6.59 20.97
CA THR A 119 -8.67 -6.59 22.43
C THR A 119 -7.40 -5.96 23.01
N GLU A 120 -6.24 -6.27 22.42
CA GLU A 120 -4.96 -5.69 22.77
C GLU A 120 -4.93 -4.18 22.49
N LEU A 121 -5.51 -3.76 21.36
CA LEU A 121 -5.66 -2.35 21.03
C LEU A 121 -6.58 -1.62 22.02
N GLU A 122 -7.72 -2.22 22.39
CA GLU A 122 -8.63 -1.65 23.39
C GLU A 122 -7.95 -1.46 24.76
N ASN A 123 -7.18 -2.47 25.20
CA ASN A 123 -6.41 -2.40 26.44
C ASN A 123 -5.34 -1.30 26.36
N TYR A 124 -4.56 -1.26 25.27
CA TYR A 124 -3.54 -0.25 25.07
C TYR A 124 -4.12 1.17 25.05
N VAL A 125 -5.22 1.39 24.32
CA VAL A 125 -5.90 2.68 24.27
C VAL A 125 -6.40 3.07 25.65
N SER A 126 -6.99 2.13 26.39
CA SER A 126 -7.46 2.38 27.77
C SER A 126 -6.30 2.77 28.68
N GLU A 127 -5.15 2.09 28.58
CA GLU A 127 -3.96 2.43 29.35
C GLU A 127 -3.42 3.81 28.99
N VAL A 128 -3.36 4.18 27.71
CA VAL A 128 -2.74 5.45 27.27
C VAL A 128 -3.67 6.66 27.45
N THR A 129 -5.00 6.47 27.39
CA THR A 129 -5.98 7.58 27.49
C THR A 129 -6.49 7.85 28.89
N LEU A 130 -6.31 6.93 29.83
CA LEU A 130 -6.73 7.08 31.23
C LEU A 130 -5.60 7.57 32.17
N TRP A 131 -4.47 8.04 31.62
CA TRP A 131 -3.48 8.86 32.34
C TRP A 131 -3.88 10.33 32.39
#